data_AF-A0A258QNS4-F1
#
_entry.id   AF-A0A258QNS4-F1
#
_cell.length_a   1.000
_cell.length_b   1.000
_cell.length_c   1.000
_cell.angle_alpha   90.00
_cell.angle_beta   90.00
_cell.angle_gamma   90.00
#
_symmetry.space_group_name_H-M   'P 1'
#
loop_
_entity.id
_entity.type
_entity.pdbx_description
1 polymer ?
#
loop_
_entity_poly.entity_id
_entity_poly.type
_entity_poly.pdbx_seq_one_letter_code
_entity_poly.pdbx_strand_id
1 'polypeptide(L)'
;MRDFKLGELLKRGCCVRSMQFGRWVFGLVFILFLTGCGFNQGPDKNAVRQILQDKLDPSGQVIVVQTINTLNAAAPADAQNPRWMVDVTATLLFKQSAAEVAGALQNANSVPNFLSTAGQISLMLQFGNFKAGETQAYHTRLVLLKGSSGWMPAN
;
A
#
# COMPACT_ATOMS: atom_id res chain seq x y z
N MET A 1 16.58 75.84 -34.94
CA MET A 1 16.51 76.07 -33.48
C MET A 1 15.05 76.00 -33.06
N ARG A 2 14.70 74.95 -32.30
CA ARG A 2 13.67 74.84 -31.26
C ARG A 2 12.25 75.36 -31.56
N ASP A 3 11.43 74.43 -32.05
CA ASP A 3 10.00 74.30 -31.74
C ASP A 3 9.75 74.39 -30.22
N PHE A 4 8.81 75.23 -29.78
CA PHE A 4 8.40 75.30 -28.38
C PHE A 4 6.90 75.46 -28.18
N LYS A 5 6.34 74.35 -27.67
CA LYS A 5 5.21 74.20 -26.75
C LYS A 5 3.81 74.65 -27.16
N LEU A 6 3.12 73.65 -27.71
CA LEU A 6 1.69 73.39 -27.55
C LEU A 6 1.25 73.41 -26.08
N GLY A 7 0.32 74.32 -25.78
CA GLY A 7 -0.93 74.06 -25.07
C GLY A 7 -0.90 73.18 -23.81
N GLU A 8 -0.65 73.81 -22.66
CA GLU A 8 -1.43 73.47 -21.47
C GLU A 8 -2.87 73.95 -21.71
N LEU A 9 -3.82 73.03 -21.69
CA LEU A 9 -5.03 73.13 -20.85
C LEU A 9 -6.00 72.00 -21.16
N LEU A 10 -6.39 71.31 -20.09
CA LEU A 10 -7.70 70.70 -19.88
C LEU A 10 -8.08 69.54 -20.83
N LYS A 11 -7.87 68.32 -20.34
CA LYS A 11 -8.98 67.36 -20.28
C LYS A 11 -8.81 66.39 -19.13
N ARG A 12 -9.59 66.65 -18.08
CA ARG A 12 -10.04 65.64 -17.12
C ARG A 12 -10.65 64.49 -17.92
N GLY A 13 -10.09 63.30 -17.77
CA GLY A 13 -10.55 62.09 -18.44
C GLY A 13 -10.04 60.89 -17.68
N CYS A 14 -10.84 60.47 -16.70
CA CYS A 14 -11.10 59.10 -16.29
C CYS A 14 -9.98 58.04 -16.33
N CYS A 15 -9.86 57.40 -15.17
CA CYS A 15 -9.64 55.96 -14.99
C CYS A 15 -8.21 55.45 -14.74
N VAL A 16 -8.21 54.48 -13.82
CA VAL A 16 -7.21 53.44 -13.56
C VAL A 16 -6.03 53.85 -12.69
N ARG A 17 -6.34 53.89 -11.39
CA ARG A 17 -5.57 53.25 -10.30
C ARG A 17 -4.48 52.33 -10.85
N SER A 18 -3.26 52.86 -10.93
CA SER A 18 -2.06 52.16 -11.39
C SER A 18 -1.93 50.83 -10.65
N MET A 19 -1.97 49.78 -11.47
CA MET A 19 -1.95 48.37 -11.12
C MET A 19 -0.73 48.00 -10.28
N GLN A 20 -0.92 47.78 -8.98
CA GLN A 20 -0.04 46.91 -8.18
C GLN A 20 -0.35 45.41 -8.42
N PHE A 21 -0.62 45.02 -9.67
CA PHE A 21 -1.00 43.66 -10.06
C PHE A 21 0.19 42.80 -10.53
N GLY A 22 1.43 43.26 -10.37
CA GLY A 22 2.62 42.52 -10.81
C GLY A 22 3.21 41.54 -9.79
N ARG A 23 2.78 41.57 -8.53
CA ARG A 23 3.46 40.85 -7.43
C ARG A 23 2.69 39.63 -6.88
N TRP A 24 1.47 39.40 -7.36
CA TRP A 24 0.61 38.31 -6.89
C TRP A 24 0.49 37.13 -7.86
N VAL A 25 0.89 37.29 -9.12
CA VAL A 25 0.82 36.19 -10.12
C VAL A 25 1.96 35.20 -9.94
N PHE A 26 3.11 35.63 -9.42
CA PHE A 26 4.27 34.75 -9.18
C PHE A 26 4.12 33.83 -7.95
N GLY A 27 3.25 34.18 -6.99
CA GLY A 27 3.00 33.34 -5.81
C GLY A 27 2.10 32.12 -6.09
N LEU A 28 1.26 32.21 -7.13
CA LEU A 28 0.27 31.16 -7.45
C LEU A 28 0.85 30.02 -8.29
N VAL A 29 1.90 30.29 -9.07
CA VAL A 29 2.56 29.26 -9.90
C VAL A 29 3.44 28.31 -9.06
N PHE A 30 3.99 28.77 -7.93
CA PHE A 30 4.82 27.93 -7.07
C PHE A 30 4.01 26.90 -6.25
N ILE A 31 2.73 27.19 -5.97
CA ILE A 31 1.85 26.28 -5.22
C ILE A 31 1.41 25.08 -6.07
N LEU A 32 1.35 25.23 -7.40
CA LEU A 32 1.00 24.16 -8.33
C LEU A 32 2.09 23.08 -8.50
N PHE A 33 3.34 23.36 -8.11
CA PHE A 33 4.43 22.39 -8.18
C PHE A 33 4.61 21.54 -6.91
N LEU A 34 3.90 21.85 -5.82
CA LEU A 34 4.00 21.13 -4.54
C LEU A 34 2.96 20.01 -4.37
N THR A 35 1.98 19.88 -5.26
CA THR A 35 1.00 18.77 -5.22
C THR A 35 1.49 17.50 -5.90
N GLY A 36 2.72 17.50 -6.43
CA GLY A 36 3.36 16.37 -7.10
C GLY A 36 4.14 15.41 -6.20
N CYS A 37 3.86 15.38 -4.90
CA CYS A 37 4.39 14.36 -4.00
C CYS A 37 3.36 13.22 -3.88
N GLY A 38 3.25 12.40 -4.92
CA GLY A 38 2.50 11.13 -4.90
C GLY A 38 3.18 10.08 -4.02
N PHE A 39 3.40 10.40 -2.74
CA PHE A 39 3.92 9.46 -1.75
C PHE A 39 2.75 8.63 -1.21
N ASN A 40 2.88 7.30 -1.30
CA ASN A 40 1.95 6.26 -0.84
C ASN A 40 0.75 5.91 -1.74
N GLN A 41 1.01 5.50 -2.99
CA GLN A 41 -0.01 4.77 -3.76
C GLN A 41 0.05 3.24 -3.63
N GLY A 42 1.07 2.72 -2.94
CA GLY A 42 1.26 1.29 -2.72
C GLY A 42 0.43 0.73 -1.55
N PRO A 43 0.35 -0.60 -1.43
CA PRO A 43 -0.35 -1.29 -0.36
C PRO A 43 0.26 -1.00 1.01
N ASP A 44 -0.59 -0.78 2.00
CA ASP A 44 -0.14 -0.53 3.37
C ASP A 44 0.19 -1.85 4.10
N LYS A 45 1.04 -1.76 5.12
CA LYS A 45 1.48 -2.92 5.90
C LYS A 45 0.32 -3.66 6.59
N ASN A 46 -0.76 -2.98 6.96
CA ASN A 46 -1.88 -3.61 7.66
C ASN A 46 -2.73 -4.44 6.68
N ALA A 47 -3.04 -3.89 5.52
CA ALA A 47 -3.72 -4.63 4.45
C ALA A 47 -2.91 -5.85 4.02
N VAL A 48 -1.60 -5.69 3.80
CA VAL A 48 -0.73 -6.82 3.44
C VAL A 48 -0.64 -7.86 4.56
N ARG A 49 -0.59 -7.44 5.83
CA ARG A 49 -0.62 -8.37 6.97
C ARG A 49 -1.91 -9.18 7.01
N GLN A 50 -3.06 -8.55 6.78
CA GLN A 50 -4.35 -9.24 6.74
C GLN A 50 -4.42 -10.23 5.57
N ILE A 51 -4.06 -9.80 4.35
CA ILE A 51 -4.03 -10.68 3.18
C ILE A 51 -3.08 -11.87 3.41
N LEU A 52 -1.92 -11.62 4.02
CA LEU A 52 -0.97 -12.68 4.34
C LEU A 52 -1.50 -13.63 5.41
N GLN A 53 -2.17 -13.11 6.44
CA GLN A 53 -2.83 -13.90 7.48
C GLN A 53 -3.91 -14.80 6.87
N ASP A 54 -4.81 -14.23 6.06
CA ASP A 54 -5.92 -14.96 5.43
C ASP A 54 -5.42 -16.04 4.47
N LYS A 55 -4.28 -15.80 3.81
CA LYS A 55 -3.65 -16.77 2.90
C LYS A 55 -2.97 -17.92 3.64
N LEU A 56 -2.29 -17.64 4.76
CA LEU A 56 -1.54 -18.65 5.52
C LEU A 56 -2.46 -19.44 6.46
N ASP A 57 -3.24 -18.74 7.27
CA ASP A 57 -4.15 -19.33 8.25
C ASP A 57 -5.28 -18.34 8.55
N PRO A 58 -6.44 -18.43 7.86
CA PRO A 58 -7.56 -17.53 8.10
C PRO A 58 -8.16 -17.69 9.49
N SER A 59 -7.90 -18.82 10.18
CA SER A 59 -8.34 -19.03 11.56
C SER A 59 -7.43 -18.37 12.60
N GLY A 60 -6.16 -18.10 12.23
CA GLY A 60 -5.13 -17.58 13.14
C GLY A 60 -4.85 -18.46 14.36
N GLN A 61 -5.21 -19.75 14.28
CA GLN A 61 -5.08 -20.71 15.39
C GLN A 61 -3.73 -21.42 15.38
N VAL A 62 -3.12 -21.60 14.21
CA VAL A 62 -1.84 -22.28 14.03
C VAL A 62 -0.73 -21.25 13.85
N ILE A 63 -0.93 -20.28 12.96
CA ILE A 63 0.08 -19.25 12.64
C ILE A 63 -0.56 -17.87 12.74
N VAL A 64 0.19 -16.94 13.33
CA VAL A 64 -0.15 -15.51 13.28
C VAL A 64 1.00 -14.71 12.69
N VAL A 65 0.67 -13.83 11.75
CA VAL A 65 1.61 -12.82 11.25
C VAL A 65 1.81 -11.75 12.33
N GLN A 66 2.93 -11.82 13.04
CA GLN A 66 3.22 -10.95 14.17
C GLN A 66 3.61 -9.54 13.70
N THR A 67 4.56 -9.44 12.78
CA THR A 67 5.05 -8.17 12.24
C THR A 67 5.36 -8.26 10.75
N ILE A 68 5.19 -7.13 10.04
CA ILE A 68 5.72 -6.93 8.69
C ILE A 68 7.01 -6.11 8.81
N ASN A 69 8.14 -6.80 8.72
CA ASN A 69 9.47 -6.24 8.89
C ASN A 69 9.82 -5.34 7.70
N THR A 70 9.66 -5.86 6.48
CA THR A 70 9.87 -5.10 5.25
C THR A 70 8.69 -5.28 4.30
N LEU A 71 8.36 -4.19 3.61
CA LEU A 71 7.33 -4.15 2.59
C LEU A 71 7.85 -3.27 1.45
N ASN A 72 8.22 -3.91 0.36
CA ASN A 72 8.69 -3.24 -0.85
C ASN A 72 7.64 -3.44 -1.94
N ALA A 73 6.96 -2.38 -2.32
CA ALA A 73 5.96 -2.42 -3.38
C ALA A 73 6.51 -1.77 -4.65
N ALA A 74 6.57 -2.55 -5.74
CA ALA A 74 6.82 -2.05 -7.08
C ALA A 74 5.50 -1.68 -7.73
N ALA A 75 5.42 -0.43 -8.21
CA ALA A 75 4.29 0.07 -8.96
C ALA A 75 4.11 -0.73 -10.27
N PRO A 76 2.86 -0.88 -10.75
CA PRO A 76 2.60 -1.54 -12.02
C PRO A 76 3.31 -0.80 -13.16
N ALA A 77 3.94 -1.57 -14.05
CA ALA A 77 4.61 -1.02 -15.23
C ALA A 77 3.61 -0.50 -16.28
N ASP A 78 2.36 -0.93 -16.21
CA ASP A 78 1.31 -0.61 -17.17
C ASP A 78 0.04 -0.15 -16.43
N ALA A 79 -0.50 1.00 -16.85
CA ALA A 79 -1.75 1.53 -16.33
C ALA A 79 -2.96 0.64 -16.67
N GLN A 80 -2.87 -0.17 -17.73
CA GLN A 80 -3.92 -1.11 -18.15
C GLN A 80 -3.90 -2.40 -17.31
N ASN A 81 -2.78 -2.72 -16.67
CA ASN A 81 -2.63 -3.90 -15.82
C ASN A 81 -2.07 -3.48 -14.45
N PRO A 82 -2.93 -2.98 -13.53
CA PRO A 82 -2.52 -2.36 -12.28
C PRO A 82 -2.11 -3.39 -11.20
N ARG A 83 -1.26 -4.36 -11.57
CA ARG A 83 -0.68 -5.38 -10.68
C ARG A 83 0.53 -4.82 -9.97
N TRP A 84 0.40 -4.66 -8.66
CA TRP A 84 1.50 -4.29 -7.77
C TRP A 84 2.25 -5.53 -7.34
N MET A 85 3.57 -5.54 -7.52
CA MET A 85 4.41 -6.60 -6.95
C MET A 85 4.89 -6.15 -5.58
N VAL A 86 4.62 -6.95 -4.57
CA VAL A 86 4.91 -6.62 -3.17
C VAL A 86 5.80 -7.69 -2.60
N ASP A 87 7.06 -7.35 -2.35
CA ASP A 87 7.99 -8.19 -1.60
C ASP A 87 7.80 -7.93 -0.10
N VAL A 88 7.47 -8.99 0.63
CA VAL A 88 7.12 -8.93 2.04
C VAL A 88 8.09 -9.80 2.82
N THR A 89 8.66 -9.22 3.87
CA THR A 89 9.31 -9.99 4.94
C THR A 89 8.49 -9.83 6.21
N ALA A 90 7.99 -10.95 6.73
CA ALA A 90 7.19 -10.99 7.93
C ALA A 90 7.84 -11.88 9.01
N THR A 91 7.50 -11.62 10.26
CA THR A 91 7.75 -12.58 11.36
C THR A 91 6.47 -13.33 11.63
N LEU A 92 6.50 -14.65 11.49
CA LEU A 92 5.41 -15.54 11.82
C LEU A 92 5.59 -16.05 13.23
N LEU A 93 4.52 -16.10 14.00
CA LEU A 93 4.45 -16.76 15.31
C LEU A 93 3.61 -18.03 15.19
N PHE A 94 4.21 -19.16 15.49
CA PHE A 94 3.52 -20.45 15.55
C PHE A 94 2.86 -20.60 16.92
N LYS A 95 1.54 -20.65 16.96
CA LYS A 95 0.79 -20.87 18.22
C LYS A 95 0.70 -22.34 18.59
N GLN A 96 0.78 -23.22 17.59
CA GLN A 96 0.77 -24.67 17.76
C GLN A 96 2.05 -25.26 17.19
N SER A 97 2.42 -26.42 17.68
CA SER A 97 3.50 -27.23 17.14
C SER A 97 3.03 -28.05 15.94
N ALA A 98 3.97 -28.46 15.08
CA ALA A 98 3.68 -29.35 13.97
C ALA A 98 3.06 -30.68 14.42
N ALA A 99 3.44 -31.18 15.60
CA ALA A 99 2.87 -32.39 16.18
C ALA A 99 1.39 -32.21 16.58
N GLU A 100 1.02 -31.07 17.17
CA GLU A 100 -0.37 -30.75 17.51
C GLU A 100 -1.23 -30.59 16.25
N VAL A 101 -0.70 -29.94 15.21
CA VAL A 101 -1.38 -29.82 13.92
C VAL A 101 -1.55 -31.21 13.28
N ALA A 102 -0.50 -32.03 13.27
CA ALA A 102 -0.57 -33.41 12.76
C ALA A 102 -1.59 -34.26 13.53
N GLY A 103 -1.62 -34.13 14.85
CA GLY A 103 -2.60 -34.80 15.71
C GLY A 103 -4.03 -34.33 15.42
N ALA A 104 -4.24 -33.02 15.23
CA ALA A 104 -5.53 -32.48 14.85
C ALA A 104 -5.98 -33.00 13.47
N LEU A 105 -5.07 -33.10 12.50
CA LEU A 105 -5.34 -33.67 11.18
C LEU A 105 -5.75 -35.15 11.25
N GLN A 106 -5.07 -35.95 12.07
CA GLN A 106 -5.40 -37.37 12.25
C GLN A 106 -6.79 -37.56 12.88
N ASN A 107 -7.16 -36.70 13.82
CA ASN A 107 -8.48 -36.71 14.46
C ASN A 107 -9.59 -36.05 13.60
N ALA A 108 -9.22 -35.19 12.64
CA ALA A 108 -10.16 -34.50 11.75
C ALA A 108 -10.72 -35.37 10.62
N ASN A 109 -10.22 -36.61 10.44
CA ASN A 109 -10.73 -37.58 9.48
C ASN A 109 -12.22 -37.97 9.67
N SER A 110 -12.90 -37.42 10.67
CA SER A 110 -14.32 -37.66 10.95
C SER A 110 -15.26 -36.49 10.59
N VAL A 111 -14.79 -35.38 10.00
CA VAL A 111 -15.60 -34.14 9.79
C VAL A 111 -15.31 -33.49 8.41
N PRO A 112 -16.28 -32.86 7.71
CA PRO A 112 -16.14 -32.44 6.30
C PRO A 112 -15.32 -31.15 6.08
N ASN A 113 -14.39 -30.81 6.96
CA ASN A 113 -13.57 -29.59 6.86
C ASN A 113 -12.28 -29.81 6.05
N PHE A 114 -12.41 -30.42 4.87
CA PHE A 114 -11.28 -30.73 3.98
C PHE A 114 -10.44 -29.48 3.61
N LEU A 115 -11.07 -28.30 3.47
CA LEU A 115 -10.38 -27.06 3.12
C LEU A 115 -9.47 -26.54 4.24
N SER A 116 -9.82 -26.72 5.52
CA SER A 116 -8.93 -26.36 6.63
C SER A 116 -7.77 -27.35 6.76
N THR A 117 -8.04 -28.62 6.47
CA THR A 117 -7.04 -29.71 6.46
C THR A 117 -5.97 -29.45 5.39
N ALA A 118 -6.37 -29.06 4.17
CA ALA A 118 -5.43 -28.73 3.10
C ALA A 118 -4.54 -27.52 3.45
N GLY A 119 -5.11 -26.50 4.10
CA GLY A 119 -4.36 -25.36 4.64
C GLY A 119 -3.29 -25.81 5.63
N GLN A 120 -3.67 -26.60 6.63
CA GLN A 120 -2.78 -27.10 7.68
C GLN A 120 -1.66 -28.01 7.15
N ILE A 121 -1.93 -28.86 6.16
CA ILE A 121 -0.90 -29.68 5.50
C ILE A 121 0.11 -28.80 4.77
N SER A 122 -0.35 -27.76 4.07
CA SER A 122 0.55 -26.87 3.33
C SER A 122 1.49 -26.11 4.27
N LEU A 123 1.04 -25.75 5.47
CA LEU A 123 1.88 -25.17 6.51
C LEU A 123 2.98 -26.13 6.98
N MET A 124 2.65 -27.41 7.23
CA MET A 124 3.66 -28.41 7.59
C MET A 124 4.68 -28.66 6.47
N LEU A 125 4.25 -28.63 5.21
CA LEU A 125 5.16 -28.76 4.07
C LEU A 125 6.06 -27.53 3.89
N GLN A 126 5.54 -26.33 4.15
CA GLN A 126 6.27 -25.08 3.96
C GLN A 126 7.25 -24.79 5.11
N PHE A 127 6.86 -25.08 6.35
CA PHE A 127 7.62 -24.70 7.55
C PHE A 127 8.24 -25.89 8.29
N GLY A 128 7.91 -27.12 7.90
CA GLY A 128 8.46 -28.33 8.49
C GLY A 128 8.03 -28.53 9.94
N ASN A 129 8.97 -28.95 10.78
CA ASN A 129 8.72 -29.24 12.19
C ASN A 129 8.90 -27.99 13.05
N PHE A 130 7.85 -27.17 13.14
CA PHE A 130 7.81 -25.97 13.99
C PHE A 130 7.27 -26.28 15.39
N LYS A 131 7.67 -25.48 16.39
CA LYS A 131 7.22 -25.60 17.77
C LYS A 131 6.22 -24.50 18.14
N ALA A 132 5.36 -24.78 19.11
CA ALA A 132 4.51 -23.76 19.70
C ALA A 132 5.36 -22.66 20.37
N GLY A 133 5.02 -21.41 20.11
CA GLY A 133 5.74 -20.22 20.54
C GLY A 133 6.95 -19.86 19.66
N GLU A 134 7.30 -20.67 18.67
CA GLU A 134 8.42 -20.38 17.76
C GLU A 134 8.09 -19.20 16.85
N THR A 135 9.10 -18.37 16.57
CA THR A 135 9.01 -17.30 15.58
C THR A 135 9.94 -17.58 14.42
N GLN A 136 9.46 -17.46 13.18
CA GLN A 136 10.28 -17.60 11.99
C GLN A 136 10.11 -16.41 11.05
N ALA A 137 11.21 -16.05 10.37
CA ALA A 137 11.18 -15.08 9.29
C ALA A 137 10.58 -15.73 8.03
N TYR A 138 9.63 -15.04 7.42
CA TYR A 138 8.95 -15.50 6.22
C TYR A 138 9.06 -14.45 5.12
N HIS A 139 9.58 -14.86 3.98
CA HIS A 139 9.76 -14.02 2.81
C HIS A 139 8.82 -14.50 1.71
N THR A 140 8.02 -13.60 1.16
CA THR A 140 7.10 -13.94 0.08
C THR A 140 6.89 -12.74 -0.84
N ARG A 141 6.59 -13.04 -2.10
CA ARG A 141 6.16 -12.05 -3.09
C ARG A 141 4.67 -12.21 -3.32
N LEU A 142 3.93 -11.13 -3.10
CA LEU A 142 2.51 -11.04 -3.39
C LEU A 142 2.30 -10.18 -4.63
N VAL A 143 1.36 -10.58 -5.49
CA VAL A 143 0.85 -9.71 -6.54
C VAL A 143 -0.49 -9.19 -6.05
N LEU A 144 -0.66 -7.87 -5.95
CA LEU A 144 -1.86 -7.24 -5.44
C LEU A 144 -2.51 -6.36 -6.51
N LEU A 145 -3.84 -6.32 -6.49
CA LEU A 145 -4.67 -5.40 -7.26
C LEU A 145 -5.33 -4.42 -6.30
N LYS A 146 -5.46 -3.16 -6.72
CA LYS A 146 -6.24 -2.16 -6.00
C LYS A 146 -7.69 -2.21 -6.46
N GLY A 147 -8.55 -2.85 -5.67
CA GLY A 147 -10.00 -2.89 -5.88
C GLY A 147 -10.71 -1.69 -5.24
N SER A 148 -12.03 -1.60 -5.45
CA SER A 148 -12.88 -0.59 -4.82
C SER A 148 -13.00 -0.76 -3.31
N SER A 149 -12.89 -2.00 -2.81
CA SER A 149 -12.94 -2.35 -1.39
C SER A 149 -11.57 -2.40 -0.70
N GLY A 150 -10.48 -2.10 -1.42
CA GLY A 150 -9.11 -2.16 -0.91
C GLY A 150 -8.20 -3.08 -1.72
N TRP A 151 -7.08 -3.48 -1.10
CA TRP A 151 -6.09 -4.35 -1.73
C TRP A 151 -6.54 -5.81 -1.71
N MET A 152 -6.34 -6.49 -2.85
CA MET A 152 -6.73 -7.89 -3.01
C MET A 152 -5.61 -8.66 -3.72
N PRO A 153 -5.42 -9.96 -3.43
CA PRO A 153 -4.47 -10.79 -4.17
C PRO A 153 -4.89 -10.92 -5.65
N ALA A 154 -3.93 -10.72 -6.55
CA ALA A 154 -4.06 -11.03 -7.96
C ALA A 154 -3.73 -12.52 -8.13
N ASN A 155 -4.75 -13.36 -8.25
CA ASN A 155 -4.58 -14.77 -8.59
C ASN A 155 -4.14 -14.96 -10.05
#